data_AF-A0A8T4YMF7-F1
#
_entry.id   AF-A0A8T4YMF7-F1
#
_cell.length_a   1.000
_cell.length_b   1.000
_cell.length_c   1.000
_cell.angle_alpha   90.00
_cell.angle_beta   90.00
_cell.angle_gamma   90.00
#
_symmetry.space_group_name_H-M   'P 1'
#
loop_
_entity.id
_entity.type
_entity.pdbx_description
1 polymer ?
#
loop_
_entity_poly.entity_id
_entity_poly.type
_entity_poly.pdbx_seq_one_letter_code
_entity_poly.pdbx_strand_id
1 'polypeptide(L)'
;MRAEGIPPAKREMLLAIPEQLLYTPKHTWAQITPEGNIRVGVSDYAQRHLKGIANIITEPVGKEIAKMEPFGVAETWMFMFDLYAPVSGKIV
;
A
#
# COMPACT_ATOMS: atom_id res chain seq x y z
N MET A 1 20.43 15.82 -7.88
CA MET A 1 20.33 14.53 -8.58
C MET A 1 18.85 14.19 -8.75
N ARG A 2 18.30 14.27 -9.96
CA ARG A 2 16.95 13.77 -10.24
C ARG A 2 17.05 12.25 -10.33
N ALA A 3 16.34 11.51 -9.48
CA ALA A 3 16.22 10.07 -9.63
C ALA A 3 15.69 9.79 -11.04
N GLU A 4 16.41 8.97 -11.81
CA GLU A 4 15.91 8.54 -13.12
C GLU A 4 14.56 7.86 -12.91
N GLY A 5 13.54 8.37 -13.60
CA GLY A 5 12.17 7.88 -13.46
C GLY A 5 12.10 6.38 -13.82
N ILE A 6 11.21 5.66 -13.12
CA ILE A 6 10.97 4.23 -13.35
C ILE A 6 10.74 3.97 -14.85
N PRO A 7 11.45 3.02 -15.48
CA PRO A 7 11.32 2.70 -16.90
C PRO A 7 9.87 2.35 -17.30
N PRO A 8 9.43 2.68 -18.54
CA PRO A 8 8.05 2.45 -18.99
C PRO A 8 7.58 0.99 -18.85
N ALA A 9 8.40 0.01 -19.23
CA ALA A 9 8.07 -1.41 -19.08
C ALA A 9 7.90 -1.82 -17.60
N LYS A 10 8.72 -1.25 -16.72
CA LYS A 10 8.59 -1.45 -15.26
C LYS A 10 7.34 -0.75 -14.73
N ARG A 11 6.92 0.38 -15.33
CA ARG A 11 5.63 1.03 -15.01
C ARG A 11 4.44 0.17 -15.43
N GLU A 12 4.45 -0.41 -16.62
CA GLU A 12 3.39 -1.34 -17.05
C GLU A 12 3.32 -2.57 -16.15
N MET A 13 4.46 -3.14 -15.78
CA MET A 13 4.51 -4.26 -14.83
C MET A 13 4.05 -3.87 -13.41
N LEU A 14 4.28 -2.63 -12.97
CA LEU A 14 3.80 -2.11 -11.67
C LEU A 14 2.32 -1.70 -11.71
N LEU A 15 1.79 -1.37 -12.88
CA LEU A 15 0.38 -1.03 -13.13
C LEU A 15 -0.47 -2.26 -13.43
N ALA A 16 0.15 -3.39 -13.79
CA ALA A 16 -0.54 -4.66 -13.93
C ALA A 16 -1.17 -5.02 -12.59
N ILE A 17 -2.50 -5.08 -12.54
CA ILE A 17 -3.22 -5.61 -11.38
C ILE A 17 -2.84 -7.10 -11.31
N PRO A 18 -2.11 -7.55 -10.28
CA PRO A 18 -1.84 -8.97 -10.11
C PRO A 18 -3.17 -9.72 -10.11
N GLU A 19 -3.26 -10.85 -10.82
CA GLU A 19 -4.51 -11.61 -11.01
C GLU A 19 -5.16 -12.13 -9.69
N GLN A 20 -4.58 -11.83 -8.52
CA GLN A 20 -4.99 -12.35 -7.22
C GLN A 20 -4.91 -11.30 -6.10
N LEU A 21 -5.34 -10.06 -6.36
CA LEU A 21 -5.51 -9.07 -5.30
C LEU A 21 -6.89 -9.16 -4.64
N LEU A 22 -6.90 -9.16 -3.31
CA LEU A 22 -8.11 -8.94 -2.51
C LEU A 22 -8.12 -7.49 -2.02
N TYR A 23 -9.29 -6.86 -1.95
CA TYR A 23 -9.42 -5.43 -1.67
C TYR A 23 -10.25 -5.16 -0.42
N THR A 24 -9.93 -4.07 0.27
CA THR A 24 -10.75 -3.50 1.33
C THR A 24 -11.60 -2.34 0.81
N PRO A 25 -12.73 -2.01 1.46
CA PRO A 25 -13.46 -0.77 1.19
C PRO A 25 -12.65 0.50 1.49
N LYS A 26 -11.52 0.38 2.19
CA LYS A 26 -10.60 1.47 2.53
C LYS A 26 -9.46 1.61 1.52
N HIS A 27 -9.64 1.05 0.33
CA HIS A 27 -8.72 1.17 -0.81
C HIS A 27 -7.31 0.61 -0.59
N THR A 28 -7.14 -0.30 0.36
CA THR A 28 -5.95 -1.15 0.47
C THR A 28 -6.19 -2.49 -0.23
N TRP A 29 -5.14 -3.09 -0.78
CA TRP A 29 -5.15 -4.44 -1.32
C TRP A 29 -4.23 -5.36 -0.53
N ALA A 30 -4.52 -6.65 -0.57
CA ALA A 30 -3.74 -7.72 0.00
C ALA A 30 -3.35 -8.74 -1.08
N GLN A 31 -2.11 -9.21 -1.03
CA GLN A 31 -1.57 -10.26 -1.88
C GLN A 31 -0.83 -11.28 -1.01
N ILE A 32 -1.10 -12.56 -1.19
CA ILE A 32 -0.30 -13.63 -0.59
C ILE A 32 1.03 -13.70 -1.37
N THR A 33 2.15 -13.59 -0.68
CA THR A 33 3.49 -13.71 -1.28
C THR A 33 3.93 -15.19 -1.31
N PRO A 34 4.90 -15.57 -2.16
CA PRO A 34 5.44 -16.94 -2.19
C PRO A 34 5.99 -17.42 -0.84
N GLU A 35 6.43 -16.50 0.01
CA GLU A 35 6.95 -16.76 1.35
C GLU A 35 5.83 -16.96 2.40
N GLY A 36 4.56 -16.86 1.99
CA GLY A 36 3.40 -17.03 2.87
C GLY A 36 2.97 -15.78 3.64
N ASN A 37 3.63 -14.63 3.40
CA ASN A 37 3.27 -13.36 4.01
C ASN A 37 2.13 -12.67 3.23
N ILE A 38 1.51 -11.67 3.85
CA ILE A 38 0.55 -10.79 3.17
C ILE A 38 1.24 -9.48 2.85
N ARG A 39 1.46 -9.22 1.55
CA ARG A 39 1.86 -7.91 1.07
C ARG A 39 0.64 -7.02 0.98
N VAL A 40 0.75 -5.81 1.53
CA VAL A 40 -0.31 -4.80 1.53
C VAL A 40 0.13 -3.60 0.71
N GLY A 41 -0.80 -3.02 -0.04
CA GLY A 41 -0.58 -1.76 -0.75
C GLY A 41 -1.87 -0.96 -0.91
N VAL A 42 -1.78 0.18 -1.62
CA VAL A 42 -2.95 1.01 -1.96
C VAL A 42 -3.42 0.73 -3.39
N SER A 43 -4.73 0.77 -3.60
CA SER A 43 -5.32 0.59 -4.93
C SER A 43 -4.89 1.68 -5.92
N ASP A 44 -4.91 1.37 -7.21
CA ASP A 44 -4.66 2.35 -8.27
C ASP A 44 -5.66 3.52 -8.20
N TYR A 45 -6.92 3.25 -7.82
CA TYR A 45 -7.89 4.29 -7.56
C TYR A 45 -7.41 5.26 -6.48
N ALA A 46 -6.98 4.77 -5.31
CA ALA A 46 -6.51 5.62 -4.23
C ALA A 46 -5.29 6.45 -4.66
N GLN A 47 -4.25 5.85 -5.22
CA GLN A 47 -3.03 6.59 -5.55
C GLN A 47 -3.28 7.72 -6.56
N ARG A 48 -4.20 7.54 -7.53
CA ARG A 48 -4.60 8.62 -8.46
C ARG A 48 -5.34 9.76 -7.75
N HIS A 49 -6.15 9.45 -6.74
CA HIS A 49 -6.91 10.45 -5.98
C HIS A 49 -6.07 11.18 -4.94
N LEU A 50 -5.01 10.55 -4.44
CA LEU A 50 -4.04 11.17 -3.53
C LEU A 50 -3.22 12.28 -4.19
N LYS A 51 -3.25 12.42 -5.53
CA LYS A 51 -2.55 13.46 -6.30
C LYS A 51 -1.05 13.56 -5.98
N GLY A 52 -0.44 12.43 -5.65
CA GLY A 52 0.95 12.30 -5.25
C GLY A 52 1.11 12.05 -3.75
N ILE A 53 1.86 10.99 -3.44
CA ILE A 53 2.23 10.64 -2.08
C ILE A 53 3.56 11.33 -1.76
N ALA A 54 3.56 12.18 -0.74
CA ALA A 54 4.74 12.86 -0.22
C ALA A 54 5.52 11.95 0.74
N ASN A 55 4.81 11.22 1.60
CA ASN A 55 5.42 10.31 2.57
C ASN A 55 4.47 9.16 2.95
N ILE A 56 5.04 8.06 3.45
CA ILE A 56 4.31 6.95 4.08
C ILE A 56 4.93 6.70 5.45
N ILE A 57 4.09 6.75 6.48
CA ILE A 57 4.50 6.47 7.86
C ILE A 57 3.73 5.23 8.28
N THR A 58 4.43 4.18 8.68
CA THR A 58 3.80 2.94 9.18
C THR A 58 4.12 2.73 10.64
N GLU A 59 3.28 1.96 11.29
CA GLU A 59 3.59 1.33 12.56
C GLU A 59 4.87 0.48 12.45
N PRO A 60 5.60 0.31 13.57
CA PRO A 60 6.89 -0.37 13.53
C PRO A 60 6.76 -1.85 13.21
N VAL A 61 7.80 -2.39 12.57
CA VAL A 61 7.97 -3.83 12.40
C VAL A 61 7.87 -4.52 13.75
N GLY A 62 7.09 -5.60 13.79
CA GLY A 62 6.83 -6.39 14.97
C GLY A 62 5.58 -6.01 15.75
N LYS A 63 4.89 -4.91 15.42
CA LYS A 63 3.59 -4.58 16.00
C LYS A 63 2.52 -5.57 15.55
N GLU A 64 1.69 -6.02 16.50
CA GLU A 64 0.44 -6.74 16.22
C GLU A 64 -0.64 -5.74 15.80
N ILE A 65 -1.35 -6.02 14.70
CA ILE A 65 -2.41 -5.18 14.14
C ILE A 65 -3.68 -5.99 13.91
N ALA A 66 -4.85 -5.44 14.25
CA ALA A 66 -6.13 -6.06 13.95
C ALA A 66 -6.61 -5.71 12.53
N LYS A 67 -7.40 -6.60 11.93
CA LYS A 67 -8.13 -6.32 10.69
C LYS A 67 -8.94 -5.03 10.84
N MET A 68 -8.83 -4.15 9.84
CA MET A 68 -9.46 -2.82 9.80
C MET A 68 -8.97 -1.84 10.88
N GLU A 69 -7.85 -2.11 11.53
CA GLU A 69 -7.12 -1.11 12.32
C GLU A 69 -6.16 -0.33 11.41
N PRO A 70 -5.97 0.98 11.64
CA PRO A 70 -4.93 1.76 10.97
C PRO A 70 -3.52 1.23 11.29
N PHE A 71 -2.74 0.89 10.25
CA PHE A 71 -1.34 0.47 10.38
C PHE A 71 -0.35 1.55 9.92
N GLY A 72 -0.85 2.68 9.44
CA GLY A 72 -0.02 3.76 8.93
C GLY A 72 -0.84 4.89 8.34
N VAL A 73 -0.14 5.90 7.82
CA VAL A 73 -0.68 7.09 7.21
C VAL A 73 0.04 7.36 5.89
N ALA A 74 -0.73 7.59 4.83
CA ALA A 74 -0.24 8.18 3.59
C ALA A 74 -0.39 9.69 3.64
N GLU A 75 0.74 10.38 3.57
CA GLU A 75 0.81 11.83 3.54
C GLU A 75 0.95 12.31 2.10
N THR A 76 0.16 13.32 1.76
CA THR A 76 0.24 14.10 0.52
C THR A 76 0.61 15.53 0.89
N TRP A 77 0.92 16.37 -0.09
CA TRP A 77 1.16 17.79 0.18
C TRP A 77 -0.02 18.55 0.80
N MET A 78 -1.23 17.99 0.72
CA MET A 78 -2.46 18.68 1.12
C MET A 78 -3.23 17.97 2.24
N PHE A 79 -3.11 16.64 2.33
CA PHE A 79 -3.95 15.79 3.16
C PHE A 79 -3.20 14.55 3.66
N MET A 80 -3.68 14.00 4.77
CA MET A 80 -3.23 12.72 5.32
C MET A 80 -4.39 11.72 5.30
N PHE A 81 -4.09 10.45 5.02
CA PHE A 81 -5.06 9.38 4.95
C PHE A 81 -4.58 8.14 5.68
N ASP A 82 -5.42 7.59 6.55
CA ASP A 82 -5.11 6.33 7.23
C ASP A 82 -5.04 5.15 6.24
N LEU A 83 -4.07 4.27 6.47
CA LEU A 83 -3.93 2.99 5.79
C LEU A 83 -4.46 1.89 6.71
N TYR A 84 -5.47 1.17 6.25
CA TYR A 84 -6.17 0.17 7.05
C TYR A 84 -5.72 -1.26 6.73
N ALA A 85 -5.47 -2.04 7.77
CA ALA A 85 -4.98 -3.41 7.65
C ALA A 85 -6.06 -4.33 7.05
N PRO A 86 -5.78 -5.06 5.95
CA PRO A 86 -6.76 -5.94 5.33
C PRO A 86 -7.03 -7.22 6.15
N VAL A 87 -6.08 -7.60 6.99
CA VAL A 87 -6.09 -8.80 7.83
C VAL A 87 -5.43 -8.50 9.18
N SER A 88 -5.72 -9.31 10.19
CA SER A 88 -4.97 -9.26 11.47
C SER A 88 -3.64 -9.98 11.31
N GLY A 89 -2.61 -9.52 12.02
CA GLY A 89 -1.30 -10.18 12.06
C GLY A 89 -0.21 -9.27 12.60
N LYS A 90 1.04 -9.66 12.35
CA LYS A 90 2.23 -8.93 12.77
C LYS A 90 2.90 -8.27 11.57
N ILE A 91 3.29 -7.00 11.71
CA ILE A 91 4.05 -6.29 10.67
C ILE A 91 5.46 -6.88 10.59
N VAL A 92 5.91 -7.22 9.37
CA VAL A 92 7.21 -7.86 9.07
C VAL A 92 8.04 -7.06 8.08
#